data_AF-A0A971WH79-F1
#
_entry.id   AF-A0A971WH79-F1
#
_cell.length_a   1.000
_cell.length_b   1.000
_cell.length_c   1.000
_cell.angle_alpha   90.00
_cell.angle_beta   90.00
_cell.angle_gamma   90.00
#
_symmetry.space_group_name_H-M   'P 1'
#
loop_
_entity.id
_entity.type
_entity.pdbx_description
1 polymer ?
#
loop_
_entity_poly.entity_id
_entity_poly.type
_entity_poly.pdbx_seq_one_letter_code
_entity_poly.pdbx_strand_id
1 'polypeptide(L)'
;MLLQKNFSENHLTKVMRKNNGELPQYFVKDNHEAIVSREVFEAVQKSIQERAPKNPDAHAKRKSYPFTGKLICGNCTKHYRRRLNSGKIAWQCSTFMARGTDVCSAKQIRESVLETISSEVLGLHEFDGAVFAEHIDSIRVCNGNRLVFNFYDGRQEERVWIDPSRRDSWTEEMKAQAAISAKRRYN
;
A
#
# COMPACT_ATOMS: atom_id res chain seq x y z
N MET A 1 3.67 -32.06 -4.21
CA MET A 1 2.47 -31.44 -4.81
C MET A 1 1.34 -31.46 -3.79
N LEU A 2 0.61 -30.37 -3.59
CA LEU A 2 -0.57 -30.33 -2.70
C LEU A 2 -1.84 -30.42 -3.53
N LEU A 3 -2.65 -31.45 -3.28
CA LEU A 3 -3.94 -31.70 -3.94
C LEU A 3 -5.09 -31.08 -3.15
N GLN A 4 -6.23 -30.87 -3.80
CA GLN A 4 -7.46 -30.34 -3.18
C GLN A 4 -7.31 -28.94 -2.54
N LYS A 5 -6.52 -28.08 -3.19
CA LYS A 5 -6.31 -26.68 -2.78
C LYS A 5 -7.57 -25.82 -2.84
N ASN A 6 -8.49 -26.17 -3.74
CA ASN A 6 -9.76 -25.51 -3.94
C ASN A 6 -10.86 -26.58 -3.99
N PHE A 7 -12.10 -26.20 -3.68
CA PHE A 7 -13.28 -27.05 -3.77
C PHE A 7 -14.47 -26.27 -4.31
N SER A 8 -15.45 -26.98 -4.87
CA SER A 8 -16.73 -26.38 -5.27
C SER A 8 -17.64 -26.30 -4.05
N GLU A 9 -18.13 -25.11 -3.73
CA GLU A 9 -18.98 -24.87 -2.54
C GLU A 9 -20.25 -25.73 -2.57
N ASN A 10 -20.93 -25.80 -3.71
CA ASN A 10 -22.02 -26.74 -3.95
C ASN A 10 -22.17 -27.05 -5.46
N HIS A 11 -23.05 -27.99 -5.79
CA HIS A 11 -23.27 -28.46 -7.17
C HIS A 11 -24.15 -27.53 -8.02
N LEU A 12 -24.83 -26.56 -7.40
CA LEU A 12 -25.73 -25.62 -8.07
C LEU A 12 -24.99 -24.36 -8.53
N THR A 13 -24.22 -23.75 -7.62
CA THR A 13 -23.51 -22.49 -7.85
C THR A 13 -22.16 -22.71 -8.55
N LYS A 14 -21.55 -23.90 -8.39
CA LYS A 14 -20.22 -24.26 -8.94
C LYS A 14 -19.12 -23.24 -8.61
N VAL A 15 -19.30 -22.48 -7.54
CA VAL A 15 -18.34 -21.47 -7.11
C VAL A 15 -17.13 -22.18 -6.52
N MET A 16 -15.97 -21.96 -7.12
CA MET A 16 -14.70 -22.48 -6.63
C MET A 16 -14.20 -21.63 -5.48
N ARG A 17 -14.04 -22.22 -4.30
CA ARG A 17 -13.44 -21.59 -3.13
C ARG A 17 -12.13 -22.23 -2.77
N LYS A 18 -11.25 -21.46 -2.15
CA LYS A 18 -10.00 -21.97 -1.57
C LYS A 18 -10.34 -22.84 -0.36
N ASN A 19 -9.74 -24.02 -0.29
CA ASN A 19 -9.87 -24.92 0.85
C ASN A 19 -8.90 -24.48 1.95
N ASN A 20 -9.45 -23.90 3.01
CA ASN A 20 -8.74 -23.47 4.22
C ASN A 20 -8.88 -24.48 5.37
N GLY A 21 -9.43 -25.67 5.10
CA GLY A 21 -9.62 -26.75 6.08
C GLY A 21 -11.00 -27.41 6.02
N GLU A 22 -11.89 -26.94 5.13
CA GLU A 22 -13.23 -27.48 4.97
C GLU A 22 -13.22 -28.93 4.45
N LEU A 23 -12.23 -29.28 3.62
CA LEU A 23 -12.02 -30.65 3.15
C LEU A 23 -10.56 -31.07 3.35
N PRO A 24 -10.26 -32.39 3.43
CA PRO A 24 -8.88 -32.87 3.52
C PRO A 24 -8.00 -32.37 2.37
N GLN A 25 -6.76 -32.00 2.67
CA GLN A 25 -5.74 -31.70 1.67
C GLN A 25 -4.64 -32.75 1.71
N TYR A 26 -4.22 -33.23 0.54
CA TYR A 26 -3.23 -34.31 0.43
C TYR A 26 -1.91 -33.78 -0.12
N PHE A 27 -0.83 -33.94 0.64
CA PHE A 27 0.51 -33.57 0.21
C PHE A 27 1.26 -34.80 -0.32
N VAL A 28 1.41 -34.88 -1.64
CA VAL A 28 2.15 -35.94 -2.33
C VAL A 28 3.62 -35.51 -2.45
N LYS A 29 4.52 -36.29 -1.88
CA LYS A 29 5.98 -36.09 -2.02
C LYS A 29 6.44 -36.67 -3.36
N ASP A 30 7.45 -36.03 -3.97
CA ASP A 30 8.19 -36.54 -5.13
C ASP A 30 7.33 -36.91 -6.36
N ASN A 31 6.25 -36.16 -6.60
CA ASN A 31 5.32 -36.40 -7.72
C ASN A 31 5.93 -36.13 -9.12
N HIS A 32 7.03 -35.38 -9.18
CA HIS A 32 7.78 -35.13 -10.41
C HIS A 32 9.26 -35.06 -10.06
N GLU A 33 10.11 -35.35 -11.04
CA GLU A 33 11.55 -35.20 -10.92
C GLU A 33 11.88 -33.75 -10.51
N ALA A 34 12.73 -33.62 -9.50
CA ALA A 34 13.09 -32.32 -8.96
C ALA A 34 14.03 -31.59 -9.93
N ILE A 35 13.73 -30.31 -10.22
CA ILE A 35 14.57 -29.46 -11.07
C ILE A 35 15.97 -29.27 -10.44
N VAL A 36 16.03 -29.25 -9.12
CA VAL A 36 17.28 -29.17 -8.34
C VAL A 36 17.27 -30.26 -7.28
N SER A 37 18.44 -30.78 -6.94
CA SER A 37 18.56 -31.74 -5.85
C SER A 37 18.10 -31.12 -4.54
N ARG A 38 17.60 -31.97 -3.63
CA ARG A 38 17.15 -31.54 -2.32
C ARG A 38 18.27 -30.89 -1.50
N GLU A 39 19.49 -31.40 -1.62
CA GLU A 39 20.69 -30.87 -0.98
C GLU A 39 20.98 -29.43 -1.43
N VAL A 40 20.90 -29.16 -2.74
CA VAL A 40 21.11 -27.81 -3.27
C VAL A 40 20.02 -26.85 -2.78
N PHE A 41 18.76 -27.29 -2.77
CA PHE A 41 17.66 -26.49 -2.23
C PHE A 41 17.87 -26.16 -0.76
N GLU A 42 18.22 -27.15 0.07
CA GLU A 42 18.45 -26.97 1.51
C GLU A 42 19.65 -26.05 1.79
N ALA A 43 20.74 -26.17 1.02
CA ALA A 43 21.89 -25.28 1.11
C ALA A 43 21.52 -23.81 0.81
N VAL A 44 20.69 -23.57 -0.22
CA VAL A 44 20.19 -22.23 -0.54
C VAL A 44 19.27 -21.70 0.56
N GLN A 45 18.34 -22.51 1.07
CA GLN A 45 17.47 -22.12 2.18
C GLN A 45 18.27 -21.71 3.42
N LYS A 46 19.32 -22.48 3.77
CA LYS A 46 20.22 -22.14 4.87
C LYS A 46 20.94 -20.81 4.62
N SER A 47 21.43 -20.57 3.42
CA SER A 47 22.07 -19.29 3.07
C SER A 47 21.10 -18.10 3.20
N ILE A 48 19.83 -18.27 2.78
CA ILE A 48 18.79 -17.23 2.96
C ILE A 48 18.56 -16.96 4.45
N GLN A 49 18.45 -18.00 5.27
CA GLN A 49 18.27 -17.88 6.72
C GLN A 49 19.45 -17.19 7.40
N GLU A 50 20.68 -17.50 6.98
CA GLU A 50 21.91 -16.85 7.49
C GLU A 50 22.04 -15.38 7.08
N ARG A 51 21.50 -15.00 5.91
CA ARG A 51 21.48 -13.62 5.41
C ARG A 51 20.38 -12.78 6.04
N ALA A 52 19.25 -13.39 6.38
CA ALA A 52 18.09 -12.71 6.96
C ALA A 52 18.43 -11.81 8.17
N PRO A 53 19.18 -12.25 9.19
CA PRO A 53 19.53 -11.40 10.34
C PRO A 53 20.59 -10.33 9.99
N LYS A 54 21.37 -10.53 8.91
CA LYS A 54 22.40 -9.55 8.48
C LYS A 54 21.78 -8.34 7.77
N ASN A 55 20.58 -8.48 7.22
CA ASN A 55 19.84 -7.39 6.61
C ASN A 55 18.35 -7.48 6.99
N PRO A 56 18.02 -7.17 8.26
CA PRO A 56 16.66 -7.31 8.76
C PRO A 56 15.68 -6.42 8.00
N ASP A 57 16.11 -5.23 7.54
CA ASP A 57 15.27 -4.31 6.78
C ASP A 57 14.89 -4.84 5.39
N ALA A 58 15.80 -5.52 4.69
CA ALA A 58 15.50 -6.11 3.39
C ALA A 58 14.61 -7.35 3.48
N HIS A 59 14.70 -8.08 4.60
CA HIS A 59 13.90 -9.28 4.86
C HIS A 59 12.63 -9.01 5.69
N ALA A 60 12.46 -7.80 6.23
CA ALA A 60 11.26 -7.40 6.95
C ALA A 60 10.04 -7.41 6.03
N LYS A 61 8.91 -7.87 6.55
CA LYS A 61 7.62 -7.65 5.89
C LYS A 61 7.45 -6.15 5.73
N ARG A 62 7.28 -5.70 4.47
CA ARG A 62 7.00 -4.30 4.19
C ARG A 62 5.72 -3.91 4.94
N LYS A 63 5.80 -2.81 5.70
CA LYS A 63 4.62 -2.23 6.36
C LYS A 63 3.58 -1.91 5.28
N SER A 64 2.38 -2.45 5.45
CA SER A 64 1.23 -2.10 4.63
C SER A 64 0.46 -0.97 5.29
N TYR A 65 0.01 -0.01 4.48
CA TYR A 65 -0.79 1.12 4.88
C TYR A 65 -2.04 1.15 3.97
N PRO A 66 -3.13 1.82 4.36
CA PRO A 66 -4.40 1.76 3.62
C PRO A 66 -4.26 2.06 2.11
N PHE A 67 -3.41 3.03 1.75
CA PHE A 67 -3.19 3.41 0.34
C PHE A 67 -2.06 2.62 -0.37
N THR A 68 -1.39 1.67 0.31
CA THR A 68 -0.30 0.89 -0.29
C THR A 68 -0.82 0.07 -1.46
N GLY A 69 -0.29 0.32 -2.66
CA GLY A 69 -0.71 -0.37 -3.89
C GLY A 69 -2.02 0.15 -4.50
N LYS A 70 -2.77 1.02 -3.79
CA LYS A 70 -4.05 1.57 -4.29
C LYS A 70 -3.85 2.79 -5.19
N LEU A 71 -2.83 3.61 -4.92
CA LEU A 71 -2.54 4.82 -5.70
C LEU A 71 -1.73 4.51 -6.97
N ILE A 72 -2.29 4.83 -8.14
CA ILE A 72 -1.69 4.62 -9.46
C ILE A 72 -1.42 5.98 -10.12
N CYS A 73 -0.19 6.20 -10.59
CA CYS A 73 0.15 7.43 -11.29
C CYS A 73 -0.51 7.50 -12.67
N GLY A 74 -1.28 8.56 -12.92
CA GLY A 74 -1.89 8.84 -14.21
C GLY A 74 -0.90 9.13 -15.34
N ASN A 75 0.33 9.54 -15.00
CA ASN A 75 1.37 9.91 -15.98
C ASN A 75 2.23 8.72 -16.40
N CYS A 76 2.64 7.87 -15.45
CA CYS A 76 3.63 6.79 -15.71
C CYS A 76 3.17 5.40 -15.28
N THR A 77 1.90 5.26 -14.85
CA THR A 77 1.23 4.02 -14.42
C THR A 77 1.87 3.26 -13.24
N LYS A 78 3.00 3.72 -12.71
CA LYS A 78 3.61 3.17 -11.50
C LYS A 78 2.85 3.62 -10.24
N HIS A 79 2.97 2.82 -9.19
CA HIS A 79 2.37 3.13 -7.90
C HIS A 79 3.08 4.27 -7.17
N TYR A 80 2.33 4.93 -6.29
CA TYR A 80 2.89 5.84 -5.30
C TYR A 80 3.50 5.07 -4.13
N ARG A 81 4.46 5.69 -3.45
CA ARG A 81 5.09 5.19 -2.23
C ARG A 81 4.86 6.19 -1.11
N ARG A 82 4.59 5.66 0.09
CA ARG A 82 4.50 6.43 1.33
C ARG A 82 5.87 6.91 1.76
N ARG A 83 5.95 8.15 2.20
CA ARG A 83 7.15 8.84 2.68
C ARG A 83 6.81 9.61 3.94
N LEU A 84 7.73 9.59 4.89
CA LEU A 84 7.72 10.49 6.05
C LEU A 84 8.67 11.65 5.75
N ASN A 85 8.15 12.88 5.76
CA ASN A 85 8.93 14.08 5.51
C ASN A 85 8.70 15.09 6.64
N SER A 86 9.73 15.35 7.44
CA SER A 86 9.68 16.27 8.60
C SER A 86 8.45 16.06 9.50
N GLY A 87 8.14 14.81 9.83
CA GLY A 87 7.00 14.43 10.67
C GLY A 87 5.64 14.38 9.96
N LYS A 88 5.56 14.74 8.68
CA LYS A 88 4.34 14.69 7.87
C LYS A 88 4.40 13.54 6.89
N ILE A 89 3.29 12.82 6.76
CA ILE A 89 3.22 11.70 5.82
C ILE A 89 2.67 12.16 4.47
N ALA A 90 3.33 11.73 3.41
CA ALA A 90 2.91 11.99 2.05
C ALA A 90 3.15 10.78 1.14
N TRP A 91 2.44 10.78 0.01
CA TRP A 91 2.52 9.78 -1.03
C TRP A 91 3.08 10.42 -2.29
N GLN A 92 4.08 9.78 -2.88
CA GLN A 92 4.75 10.28 -4.07
C GLN A 92 4.98 9.18 -5.11
N CYS A 93 4.85 9.53 -6.39
CA CYS A 93 5.07 8.61 -7.50
C CYS A 93 6.47 7.98 -7.42
N SER A 94 6.53 6.65 -7.50
CA SER A 94 7.81 5.92 -7.44
C SER A 94 8.78 6.28 -8.59
N THR A 95 8.26 6.62 -9.77
CA THR A 95 9.09 7.05 -10.91
C THR A 95 9.68 8.43 -10.67
N PHE A 96 8.88 9.39 -10.20
CA PHE A 96 9.37 10.71 -9.80
C PHE A 96 10.49 10.55 -8.77
N MET A 97 10.29 9.67 -7.78
CA MET A 97 11.25 9.51 -6.70
C MET A 97 12.58 8.89 -7.14
N ALA A 98 12.54 8.01 -8.14
CA ALA A 98 13.73 7.33 -8.64
C ALA A 98 14.45 8.12 -9.73
N ARG A 99 13.73 8.90 -10.54
CA ARG A 99 14.26 9.52 -11.77
C ARG A 99 13.97 11.01 -11.93
N GLY A 100 13.30 11.63 -10.96
CA GLY A 100 13.01 13.05 -10.95
C GLY A 100 11.85 13.48 -11.86
N THR A 101 11.65 14.80 -11.90
CA THR A 101 10.56 15.48 -12.63
C THR A 101 10.64 15.26 -14.14
N ASP A 102 11.84 15.16 -14.70
CA ASP A 102 12.07 15.04 -16.15
C ASP A 102 11.41 13.78 -16.73
N VAL A 103 11.29 12.72 -15.93
CA VAL A 103 10.65 11.46 -16.33
C VAL A 103 9.18 11.41 -15.92
N CYS A 104 8.82 12.01 -14.79
CA CYS A 104 7.46 12.02 -14.31
C CYS A 104 7.22 13.23 -13.44
N SER A 105 6.34 14.15 -13.86
CA SER A 105 5.96 15.37 -13.13
C SER A 105 4.81 15.16 -12.14
N ALA A 106 4.55 13.92 -11.73
CA ALA A 106 3.43 13.60 -10.87
C ALA A 106 3.60 14.21 -9.47
N LYS A 107 2.56 14.91 -9.02
CA LYS A 107 2.57 15.66 -7.77
C LYS A 107 2.47 14.75 -6.55
N GLN A 108 3.11 15.17 -5.46
CA GLN A 108 2.99 14.55 -4.14
C GLN A 108 1.65 14.92 -3.48
N ILE A 109 1.05 14.00 -2.74
CA ILE A 109 -0.20 14.21 -1.99
C ILE A 109 0.01 13.86 -0.52
N ARG A 110 -0.52 14.65 0.41
CA ARG A 110 -0.45 14.32 1.85
C ARG A 110 -1.40 13.17 2.18
N GLU A 111 -1.02 12.32 3.12
CA GLU A 111 -1.88 11.21 3.57
C GLU A 111 -3.21 11.73 4.13
N SER A 112 -3.17 12.78 4.96
CA SER A 112 -4.39 13.40 5.51
C SER A 112 -5.37 13.88 4.43
N VAL A 113 -4.88 14.37 3.29
CA VAL A 113 -5.74 14.83 2.19
C VAL A 113 -6.39 13.63 1.49
N LEU A 114 -5.65 12.52 1.32
CA LEU A 114 -6.21 11.29 0.79
C LEU A 114 -7.26 10.71 1.72
N GLU A 115 -7.02 10.74 3.04
CA GLU A 115 -7.97 10.27 4.05
C GLU A 115 -9.27 11.07 4.01
N THR A 116 -9.20 12.41 4.04
CA THR A 116 -10.38 13.28 3.96
C THR A 116 -11.19 13.05 2.68
N ILE A 117 -10.54 13.02 1.52
CA ILE A 117 -11.27 12.81 0.26
C ILE A 117 -11.84 11.39 0.19
N SER A 118 -11.11 10.39 0.70
CA SER A 118 -11.60 9.02 0.71
C SER A 118 -12.79 8.84 1.65
N SER A 119 -12.83 9.51 2.80
CA SER A 119 -13.99 9.48 3.69
C SER A 119 -15.18 10.17 3.04
N GLU A 120 -14.99 11.32 2.37
CA GLU A 120 -16.06 11.99 1.62
C GLU A 120 -16.65 11.11 0.50
N VAL A 121 -15.80 10.47 -0.30
CA VAL A 121 -16.19 9.56 -1.39
C VAL A 121 -16.96 8.34 -0.87
N LEU A 122 -16.64 7.88 0.34
CA LEU A 122 -17.31 6.75 0.99
C LEU A 122 -18.50 7.19 1.87
N GLY A 123 -18.77 8.49 2.00
CA GLY A 123 -19.83 9.02 2.87
C GLY A 123 -19.58 8.79 4.37
N LEU A 124 -18.31 8.68 4.78
CA LEU A 124 -17.90 8.46 6.16
C LEU A 124 -17.53 9.78 6.85
N HIS A 125 -17.79 9.87 8.15
CA HIS A 125 -17.35 11.01 8.98
C HIS A 125 -15.83 11.05 9.15
N GLU A 126 -15.20 9.89 9.33
CA GLU A 126 -13.75 9.73 9.46
C GLU A 126 -13.25 8.62 8.52
N PHE A 127 -11.96 8.67 8.19
CA PHE A 127 -11.36 7.67 7.33
C PHE A 127 -11.21 6.33 8.04
N ASP A 128 -11.83 5.29 7.48
CA ASP A 128 -11.64 3.91 7.90
C ASP A 128 -10.91 3.12 6.80
N GLY A 129 -9.70 2.65 7.14
CA GLY A 129 -8.86 1.90 6.21
C GLY A 129 -9.41 0.53 5.81
N ALA A 130 -10.24 -0.11 6.65
CA ALA A 130 -10.87 -1.39 6.35
C ALA A 130 -12.00 -1.21 5.33
N VAL A 131 -12.90 -0.25 5.59
CA VAL A 131 -14.00 0.09 4.67
C VAL A 131 -13.43 0.55 3.32
N PHE A 132 -12.38 1.39 3.35
CA PHE A 132 -11.68 1.81 2.15
C PHE A 132 -11.13 0.63 1.34
N ALA A 133 -10.45 -0.32 2.00
CA ALA A 133 -9.85 -1.47 1.33
C ALA A 133 -10.90 -2.42 0.70
N GLU A 134 -12.09 -2.49 1.30
CA GLU A 134 -13.21 -3.31 0.82
C GLU A 134 -13.90 -2.71 -0.41
N HIS A 135 -14.03 -1.37 -0.49
CA HIS A 135 -14.83 -0.72 -1.53
C HIS A 135 -14.00 -0.18 -2.69
N ILE A 136 -12.79 0.31 -2.42
CA ILE A 136 -11.94 0.96 -3.42
C ILE A 136 -10.93 -0.03 -3.99
N ASP A 137 -10.98 -0.26 -5.30
CA ASP A 137 -9.98 -1.03 -6.02
C ASP A 137 -8.67 -0.24 -6.15
N SER A 138 -8.77 0.95 -6.74
CA SER A 138 -7.61 1.78 -7.04
C SER A 138 -7.98 3.27 -7.14
N ILE A 139 -7.00 4.14 -6.96
CA ILE A 139 -7.13 5.58 -7.17
C ILE A 139 -6.10 6.01 -8.20
N ARG A 140 -6.56 6.51 -9.34
CA ARG A 140 -5.69 7.11 -10.35
C ARG A 140 -5.42 8.57 -10.02
N VAL A 141 -4.14 8.89 -9.78
CA VAL A 141 -3.67 10.23 -9.47
C VAL A 141 -3.25 10.94 -10.76
N CYS A 142 -4.04 11.91 -11.19
CA CYS A 142 -3.85 12.66 -12.42
C CYS A 142 -3.23 14.04 -12.16
N ASN A 143 -2.69 14.65 -13.21
CA ASN A 143 -2.29 16.05 -13.18
C ASN A 143 -3.49 16.97 -12.94
N GLY A 144 -3.24 18.18 -12.45
CA GLY A 144 -4.31 19.13 -12.11
C GLY A 144 -5.03 18.81 -10.80
N ASN A 145 -4.35 18.16 -9.86
CA ASN A 145 -4.89 17.76 -8.56
C ASN A 145 -6.14 16.87 -8.64
N ARG A 146 -6.20 15.98 -9.61
CA ARG A 146 -7.36 15.11 -9.82
C ARG A 146 -7.12 13.69 -9.34
N LEU A 147 -8.07 13.16 -8.57
CA LEU A 147 -8.15 11.76 -8.17
C LEU A 147 -9.35 11.11 -8.85
N VAL A 148 -9.13 9.95 -9.44
CA VAL A 148 -10.19 9.12 -9.98
C VAL A 148 -10.23 7.82 -9.19
N PHE A 149 -11.26 7.67 -8.36
CA PHE A 149 -11.52 6.49 -7.55
C PHE A 149 -12.22 5.44 -8.40
N ASN A 150 -11.65 4.24 -8.44
CA ASN A 150 -12.24 3.07 -9.07
C ASN A 150 -12.70 2.13 -7.96
N PHE A 151 -13.98 1.80 -7.95
CA PHE A 151 -14.59 0.90 -6.98
C PHE A 151 -14.62 -0.54 -7.50
N TYR A 152 -14.70 -1.51 -6.60
CA TYR A 152 -14.84 -2.92 -6.99
C TYR A 152 -16.17 -3.25 -7.66
N ASP A 153 -17.22 -2.45 -7.42
CA ASP A 153 -18.52 -2.55 -8.10
C ASP A 153 -18.50 -1.99 -9.54
N GLY A 154 -17.37 -1.45 -9.99
CA GLY A 154 -17.18 -0.84 -11.30
C GLY A 154 -17.54 0.64 -11.38
N ARG A 155 -18.06 1.25 -10.31
CA ARG A 155 -18.28 2.69 -10.24
C ARG A 155 -16.95 3.45 -10.30
N GLN A 156 -17.01 4.63 -10.89
CA GLN A 156 -15.89 5.57 -10.92
C GLN A 156 -16.33 6.93 -10.40
N GLU A 157 -15.50 7.53 -9.56
CA GLU A 157 -15.77 8.85 -8.99
C GLU A 157 -14.55 9.75 -9.09
N GLU A 158 -14.74 10.97 -9.58
CA GLU A 158 -13.68 11.95 -9.75
C GLU A 158 -13.77 13.02 -8.66
N ARG A 159 -12.64 13.30 -8.02
CA ARG A 159 -12.48 14.36 -7.02
C ARG A 159 -11.26 15.20 -7.32
N VAL A 160 -11.31 16.47 -6.96
CA VAL A 160 -10.17 17.39 -7.07
C VAL A 160 -9.72 17.72 -5.66
N TRP A 161 -8.43 17.56 -5.36
CA TRP A 161 -7.88 17.95 -4.07
C TRP A 161 -7.35 19.37 -4.10
N ILE A 162 -7.47 20.05 -2.97
CA ILE A 162 -6.88 21.37 -2.76
C ILE A 162 -5.59 21.17 -1.96
N ASP A 163 -4.49 21.79 -2.39
CA ASP A 163 -3.26 21.74 -1.61
C ASP A 163 -3.44 22.54 -0.33
N PRO A 164 -3.15 21.95 0.85
CA PRO A 164 -3.20 22.70 2.08
C PRO A 164 -2.21 23.86 2.03
N SER A 165 -2.65 25.05 2.45
CA SER A 165 -1.77 26.23 2.46
C SER A 165 -0.55 25.99 3.33
N ARG A 166 0.58 26.63 2.98
CA ARG A 166 1.75 26.66 3.87
C ARG A 166 1.41 27.29 5.22
N ARG A 167 0.48 28.25 5.27
CA ARG A 167 0.03 28.89 6.51
C ARG A 167 -0.68 27.89 7.43
N ASP A 168 -1.55 27.05 6.86
CA ASP A 168 -2.34 26.05 7.59
C ASP A 168 -1.50 24.83 8.01
N SER A 169 -0.24 24.80 7.59
CA SER A 169 0.70 23.74 7.94
C SER A 169 1.30 23.90 9.36
N TRP A 170 0.97 25.00 10.07
CA TRP A 170 1.31 25.29 11.47
C TRP A 170 0.03 25.39 12.30
N THR A 171 -0.26 24.36 13.09
CA THR A 171 -1.35 24.44 14.08
C THR A 171 -0.94 25.37 15.23
N GLU A 172 -1.92 25.91 15.97
CA GLU A 172 -1.65 26.74 17.15
C GLU A 172 -0.77 25.99 18.17
N GLU A 173 -0.99 24.70 18.33
CA GLU A 173 -0.19 23.83 19.17
C GLU A 173 1.27 23.72 18.68
N MET A 174 1.50 23.56 17.37
CA MET A 174 2.86 23.56 16.81
C MET A 174 3.56 24.91 17.00
N LYS A 175 2.83 26.03 16.90
CA LYS A 175 3.38 27.37 17.15
C LYS A 175 3.76 27.54 18.63
N ALA A 176 2.89 27.10 19.54
CA ALA A 176 3.15 27.13 20.98
C ALA A 176 4.36 26.26 21.35
N GLN A 177 4.45 25.05 20.79
CA GLN A 177 5.57 24.15 21.03
C GLN A 177 6.89 24.73 20.50
N ALA A 178 6.88 25.31 19.30
CA ALA A 178 8.06 25.98 18.76
C ALA A 178 8.47 27.19 19.60
N ALA A 179 7.52 27.96 20.14
CA ALA A 179 7.80 29.06 21.05
C ALA A 179 8.44 28.58 22.37
N ILE A 180 7.98 27.45 22.92
CA ILE A 180 8.58 26.80 24.10
C ILE A 180 10.00 26.34 23.79
N SER A 181 10.21 25.66 22.67
CA SER A 181 11.54 25.20 22.24
C SER A 181 12.52 26.34 21.99
N ALA A 182 12.05 27.46 21.42
CA ALA A 182 12.86 28.66 21.23
C ALA A 182 13.30 29.25 22.58
N LYS A 183 12.38 29.42 23.52
CA LYS A 183 12.71 29.92 24.88
C LYS A 183 13.73 29.03 25.60
N ARG A 184 13.62 27.70 25.46
CA ARG A 184 14.60 26.74 26.02
C ARG A 184 15.99 26.82 25.39
N ARG A 185 16.14 27.42 24.20
CA ARG A 185 17.40 27.48 23.47
C ARG A 185 18.24 28.72 23.83
N TYR A 186 17.62 29.73 24.43
CA TYR A 186 18.23 31.01 24.80
C TYR A 186 18.31 31.23 26.33
N ASN A 187 17.84 30.26 27.12
CA ASN A 187 18.08 30.15 28.56
C ASN A 187 19.11 29.04 28.80
#